data_AF-A0A7Y3E0X6-F1
#
_entry.id   AF-A0A7Y3E0X6-F1
#
_cell.length_a   1.000
_cell.length_b   1.000
_cell.length_c   1.000
_cell.angle_alpha   90.00
_cell.angle_beta   90.00
_cell.angle_gamma   90.00
#
_symmetry.space_group_name_H-M   'P 1'
#
loop_
_entity.id
_entity.type
_entity.pdbx_description
1 polymer ?
#
loop_
_entity_poly.entity_id
_entity_poly.type
_entity_poly.pdbx_seq_one_letter_code
_entity_poly.pdbx_strand_id
1 'polypeptide(L)'
;MKVLFYTREFPPYVYGGAGVHVEYLASELSKLMDVDVRCFGDQDEKGGPLSITGFPYDREAFNQSDPKLKAVLQTLATCVEMIADSTDAQVVHCHTWYAQFAGIIAKLCYGIP
;
A
#
# COMPACT_ATOMS: atom_id res chain seq x y z
N MET A 1 -13.23 12.83 6.28
CA MET A 1 -12.83 11.47 6.73
C MET A 1 -11.73 11.03 5.79
N LYS A 2 -10.72 10.32 6.28
CA LYS A 2 -9.57 9.90 5.47
C LYS A 2 -9.35 8.41 5.60
N VAL A 3 -9.29 7.72 4.47
CA VAL A 3 -8.99 6.29 4.39
C VAL A 3 -7.61 6.09 3.75
N LEU A 4 -6.85 5.13 4.28
CA LEU A 4 -5.59 4.70 3.70
C LEU A 4 -5.74 3.30 3.12
N PHE A 5 -5.51 3.18 1.83
CA PHE A 5 -5.44 1.91 1.11
C PHE A 5 -4.00 1.41 1.06
N TYR A 6 -3.82 0.17 1.49
CA TYR A 6 -2.59 -0.58 1.25
C TYR A 6 -2.86 -1.62 0.16
N THR A 7 -2.16 -1.53 -0.97
CA THR A 7 -2.33 -2.43 -2.10
C THR A 7 -0.99 -2.84 -2.70
N ARG A 8 -0.95 -3.95 -3.43
CA ARG A 8 0.21 -4.26 -4.28
C ARG A 8 0.17 -3.48 -5.58
N GLU A 9 -0.94 -3.56 -6.27
CA GLU A 9 -1.10 -2.99 -7.61
C GLU A 9 -1.91 -1.71 -7.56
N PHE A 10 -1.44 -0.72 -8.30
CA PHE A 10 -2.13 0.54 -8.60
C PHE A 10 -1.54 1.10 -9.91
N PRO A 11 -2.28 1.90 -10.71
CA PRO A 11 -1.73 2.49 -11.92
C PRO A 11 -0.35 3.15 -11.71
N PRO A 12 0.56 3.04 -12.69
CA PRO A 12 0.40 2.36 -13.99
C PRO A 12 0.64 0.83 -13.94
N TYR A 13 0.85 0.24 -12.78
CA TYR A 13 1.26 -1.17 -12.60
C TYR A 13 0.10 -2.09 -12.20
N VAL A 14 -0.95 -2.11 -13.00
CA VAL A 14 -2.11 -2.99 -12.80
C VAL A 14 -2.04 -4.16 -13.77
N TYR A 15 -2.07 -5.38 -13.25
CA TYR A 15 -1.98 -6.61 -14.05
C TYR A 15 -3.09 -7.61 -13.70
N GLY A 16 -3.71 -7.49 -12.52
CA GLY A 16 -4.76 -8.38 -12.05
C GLY A 16 -6.04 -7.65 -11.64
N GLY A 17 -7.11 -8.43 -11.46
CA GLY A 17 -8.43 -7.91 -11.06
C GLY A 17 -8.43 -7.22 -9.69
N ALA A 18 -7.52 -7.57 -8.79
CA ALA A 18 -7.36 -6.88 -7.51
C ALA A 18 -6.86 -5.44 -7.70
N GLY A 19 -5.89 -5.20 -8.58
CA GLY A 19 -5.42 -3.85 -8.89
C GLY A 19 -6.50 -3.00 -9.54
N VAL A 20 -7.22 -3.56 -10.52
CA VAL A 20 -8.38 -2.91 -11.16
C VAL A 20 -9.44 -2.55 -10.12
N HIS A 21 -9.75 -3.47 -9.20
CA HIS A 21 -10.71 -3.20 -8.13
C HIS A 21 -10.30 -2.01 -7.26
N VAL A 22 -9.04 -1.95 -6.82
CA VAL A 22 -8.54 -0.86 -5.95
C VAL A 22 -8.51 0.47 -6.69
N GLU A 23 -8.10 0.48 -7.96
CA GLU A 23 -8.08 1.68 -8.81
C GLU A 23 -9.45 2.35 -8.87
N TYR A 24 -10.47 1.62 -9.29
CA TYR A 24 -11.82 2.17 -9.42
C TYR A 24 -12.44 2.50 -8.06
N LEU A 25 -12.19 1.68 -7.03
CA LEU A 25 -12.65 1.98 -5.69
C LEU A 25 -12.06 3.30 -5.16
N ALA A 26 -10.75 3.48 -5.28
CA ALA A 26 -10.07 4.69 -4.81
C ALA A 26 -10.56 5.94 -5.55
N SER A 27 -10.70 5.85 -6.88
CA SER A 27 -11.17 6.95 -7.73
C SER A 27 -12.62 7.37 -7.43
N GLU A 28 -13.53 6.41 -7.22
CA GLU A 28 -14.92 6.74 -6.88
C GLU A 28 -15.06 7.21 -5.43
N LEU A 29 -14.31 6.61 -4.51
CA LEU A 29 -14.36 6.99 -3.10
C LEU A 29 -13.75 8.38 -2.85
N SER A 30 -12.74 8.78 -3.64
CA SER A 30 -12.13 10.12 -3.53
C SER A 30 -13.09 11.26 -3.91
N LYS A 31 -14.23 10.96 -4.52
CA LYS A 31 -15.31 11.94 -4.75
C LYS A 31 -16.10 12.25 -3.48
N LEU A 32 -15.97 11.43 -2.45
CA LEU A 32 -16.74 11.51 -1.21
C LEU A 32 -15.86 11.81 0.03
N MET A 33 -14.58 11.47 -0.02
CA MET A 33 -13.66 11.60 1.11
C MET A 33 -12.20 11.63 0.67
N ASP A 34 -11.27 11.91 1.59
CA ASP A 34 -9.83 11.84 1.30
C ASP A 34 -9.37 10.37 1.28
N VAL A 35 -8.62 10.01 0.25
CA VAL A 35 -8.10 8.66 0.00
C VAL A 35 -6.60 8.75 -0.23
N ASP A 36 -5.84 8.09 0.63
CA ASP A 36 -4.42 7.83 0.38
C ASP A 36 -4.25 6.40 -0.12
N VAL A 37 -3.45 6.20 -1.15
CA VAL A 37 -3.05 4.90 -1.65
C VAL A 37 -1.55 4.73 -1.46
N ARG A 38 -1.17 3.70 -0.72
CA ARG A 38 0.22 3.25 -0.62
C ARG A 38 0.34 1.92 -1.35
N CYS A 39 1.17 1.90 -2.39
CA CYS A 39 1.27 0.79 -3.34
C CYS A 39 2.72 0.40 -3.64
N PHE A 40 2.92 -0.73 -4.33
CA PHE A 40 4.25 -1.13 -4.77
C PHE A 40 4.54 -0.41 -6.09
N GLY A 41 5.70 0.22 -6.19
CA GLY A 41 6.08 1.00 -7.37
C GLY A 41 6.86 2.26 -7.03
N ASP A 42 6.75 3.27 -7.88
CA ASP A 42 7.49 4.52 -7.86
C ASP A 42 6.58 5.75 -8.00
N GLN A 43 5.26 5.57 -7.82
CA GLN A 43 4.28 6.65 -7.90
C GLN A 43 4.57 7.75 -6.86
N ASP A 44 4.47 9.01 -7.28
CA ASP A 44 4.50 10.18 -6.40
C ASP A 44 3.45 11.20 -6.90
N GLU A 45 2.18 10.82 -6.76
CA GLU A 45 1.05 11.63 -7.19
C GLU A 45 0.41 12.26 -5.96
N LYS A 46 0.61 13.56 -5.81
CA LYS A 46 0.08 14.33 -4.68
C LYS A 46 -0.74 15.50 -5.20
N GLY A 47 -1.87 15.75 -4.55
CA GLY A 47 -2.70 16.92 -4.81
C GLY A 47 -4.14 16.55 -5.12
N GLY A 48 -5.01 16.76 -4.14
CA GLY A 48 -6.44 16.49 -4.24
C GLY A 48 -6.91 15.47 -3.20
N PRO A 49 -8.16 15.00 -3.33
CA PRO A 49 -8.74 14.02 -2.42
C PRO A 49 -8.22 12.59 -2.67
N LEU A 50 -7.39 12.37 -3.69
CA LEU A 50 -6.71 11.10 -3.95
C LEU A 50 -5.20 11.38 -4.03
N SER A 51 -4.42 10.76 -3.15
CA SER A 51 -2.95 10.80 -3.19
C SER A 51 -2.40 9.38 -3.31
N ILE A 52 -1.33 9.21 -4.10
CA ILE A 52 -0.71 7.92 -4.35
C ILE A 52 0.79 8.01 -4.05
N THR A 53 1.27 7.04 -3.28
CA THR A 53 2.69 6.88 -2.97
C THR A 53 3.12 5.44 -3.25
N GLY A 54 4.08 5.29 -4.14
CA GLY A 54 4.73 4.05 -4.49
C GLY A 54 5.92 3.76 -3.59
N PHE A 55 6.07 2.49 -3.23
CA PHE A 55 7.21 1.99 -2.48
C PHE A 55 7.90 0.92 -3.34
N PRO A 56 9.20 1.05 -3.66
CA PRO A 56 9.88 0.09 -4.50
C PRO A 56 9.76 -1.33 -3.94
N TYR A 57 9.78 -2.36 -4.78
CA TYR A 57 9.70 -3.74 -4.32
C TYR A 57 11.09 -4.32 -4.01
N ASP A 58 12.05 -4.11 -4.89
CA ASP A 58 13.36 -4.74 -4.79
C ASP A 58 14.21 -4.10 -3.68
N ARG A 59 14.81 -4.95 -2.84
CA ARG A 59 15.75 -4.55 -1.79
C ARG A 59 17.02 -5.36 -1.92
N GLU A 60 18.15 -4.65 -1.99
CA GLU A 60 19.47 -5.27 -2.12
C GLU A 60 19.80 -6.19 -0.95
N ALA A 61 19.30 -5.85 0.26
CA ALA A 61 19.49 -6.63 1.48
C ALA A 61 19.03 -8.10 1.34
N PHE A 62 18.10 -8.40 0.43
CA PHE A 62 17.57 -9.75 0.21
C PHE A 62 18.05 -10.39 -1.10
N ASN A 63 19.04 -9.80 -1.79
CA ASN A 63 19.54 -10.34 -3.05
C ASN A 63 20.12 -11.75 -2.91
N GLN A 64 20.75 -12.03 -1.76
CA GLN A 64 21.38 -13.31 -1.43
C GLN A 64 20.51 -14.19 -0.51
N SER A 65 19.26 -13.82 -0.26
CA SER A 65 18.34 -14.64 0.53
C SER A 65 18.01 -15.96 -0.18
N ASP A 66 17.63 -16.98 0.59
CA ASP A 66 17.09 -18.23 0.03
C ASP A 66 15.97 -17.92 -0.98
N PRO A 67 16.00 -18.49 -2.20
CA PRO A 67 15.00 -18.22 -3.22
C PRO A 67 13.54 -18.42 -2.77
N LYS A 68 13.28 -19.35 -1.84
CA LYS A 68 11.95 -19.59 -1.28
C LYS A 68 11.47 -18.46 -0.37
N LEU A 69 12.40 -17.71 0.24
CA LEU A 69 12.11 -16.65 1.20
C LEU A 69 12.22 -15.25 0.59
N LYS A 70 12.98 -15.09 -0.49
CA LYS A 70 13.28 -13.77 -1.08
C LYS A 70 12.02 -12.95 -1.34
N ALA A 71 11.00 -13.54 -1.99
CA ALA A 71 9.80 -12.82 -2.36
C ALA A 71 8.97 -12.35 -1.15
N VAL A 72 8.85 -13.18 -0.11
CA VAL A 72 8.11 -12.80 1.09
C VAL A 72 8.87 -11.75 1.91
N LEU A 73 10.21 -11.84 2.00
CA LEU A 73 11.02 -10.85 2.71
C LEU A 73 11.00 -9.48 2.04
N GLN A 74 11.14 -9.42 0.71
CA GLN A 74 10.98 -8.17 -0.05
C GLN A 74 9.58 -7.57 0.16
N THR A 75 8.53 -8.39 0.08
CA THR A 75 7.14 -7.96 0.31
C THR A 75 6.94 -7.36 1.70
N LEU A 76 7.44 -8.03 2.75
CA LEU A 76 7.34 -7.54 4.12
C LEU A 76 8.15 -6.26 4.34
N ALA A 77 9.31 -6.13 3.71
CA ALA A 77 10.10 -4.90 3.77
C ALA A 77 9.37 -3.72 3.12
N THR A 78 8.71 -3.91 1.99
CA THR A 78 7.84 -2.88 1.40
C THR A 78 6.72 -2.48 2.37
N CYS A 79 6.08 -3.44 3.06
CA CYS A 79 5.09 -3.14 4.10
C CYS A 79 5.67 -2.31 5.26
N VAL A 80 6.90 -2.60 5.68
CA VAL A 80 7.59 -1.84 6.74
C VAL A 80 7.82 -0.40 6.32
N GLU A 81 8.24 -0.15 5.08
CA GLU A 81 8.42 1.23 4.59
C GLU A 81 7.09 1.95 4.43
N MET A 82 6.07 1.25 3.91
CA MET A 82 4.71 1.75 3.80
C MET A 82 4.15 2.26 5.14
N ILE A 83 4.40 1.57 6.26
CA ILE A 83 3.92 1.98 7.59
C ILE A 83 4.89 2.90 8.33
N ALA A 84 6.17 2.93 7.94
CA ALA A 84 7.16 3.87 8.50
C ALA A 84 6.85 5.32 8.12
N ASP A 85 6.22 5.53 6.96
CA ASP A 85 5.63 6.83 6.63
C ASP A 85 4.39 7.07 7.51
N SER A 86 4.42 8.13 8.32
CA SER A 86 3.33 8.45 9.25
C SER A 86 2.01 8.67 8.51
N THR A 87 0.89 8.40 9.16
CA THR A 87 -0.44 8.63 8.57
C THR A 87 -1.40 9.22 9.59
N ASP A 88 -2.30 10.07 9.12
CA ASP A 88 -3.43 10.65 9.83
C ASP A 88 -4.77 9.99 9.44
N ALA A 89 -4.72 8.88 8.70
CA ALA A 89 -5.90 8.14 8.29
C ALA A 89 -6.71 7.63 9.49
N GLN A 90 -8.03 7.58 9.32
CA GLN A 90 -8.98 7.15 10.34
C GLN A 90 -9.44 5.70 10.14
N VAL A 91 -9.20 5.14 8.96
CA VAL A 91 -9.46 3.75 8.60
C VAL A 91 -8.36 3.29 7.66
N VAL A 92 -7.87 2.06 7.85
CA VAL A 92 -6.95 1.39 6.94
C VAL A 92 -7.68 0.24 6.24
N HIS A 93 -7.57 0.17 4.91
CA HIS A 93 -8.18 -0.89 4.11
C HIS A 93 -7.11 -1.58 3.26
N CYS A 94 -6.81 -2.83 3.61
CA CYS A 94 -5.79 -3.62 2.93
C CYS A 94 -6.39 -4.47 1.81
N HIS A 95 -5.68 -4.52 0.68
CA HIS A 95 -5.99 -5.40 -0.43
C HIS A 95 -4.86 -6.39 -0.67
N THR A 96 -5.21 -7.68 -0.65
CA THR A 96 -4.32 -8.85 -0.79
C THR A 96 -3.34 -9.08 0.38
N TRP A 97 -2.77 -10.28 0.44
CA TRP A 97 -1.78 -10.64 1.47
C TRP A 97 -0.51 -9.77 1.40
N TYR A 98 -0.18 -9.26 0.21
CA TYR A 98 1.04 -8.49 -0.05
C TYR A 98 1.13 -7.21 0.80
N ALA A 99 -0.01 -6.65 1.20
CA ALA A 99 -0.09 -5.37 1.92
C ALA A 99 -0.71 -5.53 3.33
N GLN A 100 -1.13 -6.74 3.70
CA GLN A 100 -1.84 -7.02 4.95
C GLN A 100 -0.97 -6.77 6.19
N PHE A 101 0.35 -7.00 6.10
CA PHE A 101 1.24 -6.77 7.24
C PHE A 101 1.26 -5.30 7.65
N ALA A 102 1.27 -4.35 6.69
CA ALA A 102 1.18 -2.93 6.98
C ALA A 102 -0.11 -2.57 7.75
N GLY A 103 -1.25 -3.16 7.37
CA GLY A 103 -2.51 -2.97 8.08
C GLY A 103 -2.54 -3.56 9.50
N ILE A 104 -1.95 -4.75 9.70
CA ILE A 104 -1.83 -5.35 11.04
C ILE A 104 -1.04 -4.41 11.96
N ILE A 105 0.08 -3.87 11.49
CA ILE A 105 0.88 -2.93 12.27
C ILE A 105 0.12 -1.63 12.50
N ALA A 106 -0.58 -1.10 11.50
CA ALA A 106 -1.42 0.09 11.68
C ALA A 106 -2.47 -0.12 12.78
N LYS A 107 -3.14 -1.27 12.79
CA LYS A 107 -4.13 -1.62 13.81
C LYS A 107 -3.52 -1.72 15.21
N LEU A 108 -2.39 -2.42 15.33
CA LEU A 108 -1.78 -2.70 16.63
C LEU A 108 -1.06 -1.48 17.21
N CYS A 109 -0.43 -0.65 16.37
CA CYS A 109 0.44 0.44 16.82
C CYS A 109 -0.27 1.80 16.81
N TYR A 110 -1.15 2.07 15.84
CA TYR A 110 -1.93 3.32 15.80
C TYR A 110 -3.36 3.16 16.36
N GLY A 111 -3.85 1.93 16.53
CA GLY A 111 -5.24 1.69 16.93
C GLY A 111 -6.26 1.97 15.81
N ILE A 112 -5.81 2.32 14.60
CA ILE A 112 -6.66 2.62 13.45
C ILE A 112 -7.36 1.33 13.01
N PRO A 113 -8.70 1.34 12.85
CA PRO A 113 -9.44 0.17 12.38
C PRO A 113 -9.03 -0.29 10.99
#